data_AF-A0A292SSF6-F1
#
_entry.id   AF-A0A292SSF6-F1
#
_cell.length_a   1.000
_cell.length_b   1.000
_cell.length_c   1.000
_cell.angle_alpha   90.00
_cell.angle_beta   90.00
_cell.angle_gamma   90.00
#
_symmetry.space_group_name_H-M   'P 1'
#
loop_
_entity.id
_entity.type
_entity.pdbx_description
1 polymer ?
#
loop_
_entity_poly.entity_id
_entity_poly.type
_entity_poly.pdbx_seq_one_letter_code
_entity_poly.pdbx_strand_id
1 'polypeptide(L)'
;MKYVHWLKIDGYSKLEETALQFQSIENYLKAYPKAKAMLYQYDSGSFNWIVRLECEQCYNDLDLDVNSSSTRLERFSSKPKNIGRERIFKFPEHYKKYIE
;
A
#
# COMPACT_ATOMS: atom_id res chain seq x y z
N MET A 1 -4.05 20.61 -3.89
CA MET A 1 -4.38 19.61 -4.93
C MET A 1 -4.21 18.23 -4.33
N LYS A 2 -5.07 17.25 -4.64
CA LYS A 2 -4.93 15.88 -4.12
C LYS A 2 -4.45 14.97 -5.26
N TYR A 3 -3.37 14.24 -5.01
CA TYR A 3 -2.84 13.23 -5.91
C TYR A 3 -3.31 11.86 -5.46
N VAL A 4 -3.40 10.93 -6.40
CA VAL A 4 -3.75 9.53 -6.16
C VAL A 4 -2.60 8.66 -6.61
N HIS A 5 -2.09 7.86 -5.69
CA HIS A 5 -1.07 6.84 -5.92
C HIS A 5 -1.71 5.46 -5.78
N TRP A 6 -1.35 4.55 -6.69
CA TRP A 6 -1.78 3.16 -6.64
C TRP A 6 -0.59 2.29 -6.27
N LEU A 7 -0.65 1.67 -5.10
CA LEU A 7 0.43 0.84 -4.57
C LEU A 7 0.03 -0.64 -4.62
N LYS A 8 1.01 -1.51 -4.81
CA LYS A 8 0.87 -2.96 -4.72
C LYS A 8 1.71 -3.47 -3.56
N ILE A 9 1.04 -4.11 -2.61
CA ILE A 9 1.70 -4.93 -1.59
C ILE A 9 1.84 -6.34 -2.15
N ASP A 10 3.06 -6.85 -2.20
CA ASP A 10 3.34 -8.23 -2.59
C ASP A 10 2.86 -9.17 -1.48
N GLY A 11 1.82 -9.95 -1.79
CA GLY A 11 1.28 -10.96 -0.88
C GLY A 11 1.89 -12.34 -1.07
N TYR A 12 2.77 -12.51 -2.05
CA TYR A 12 3.53 -13.76 -2.30
C TYR A 12 4.94 -13.70 -1.69
N SER A 13 5.36 -12.55 -1.17
CA SER A 13 6.59 -12.42 -0.41
C SER A 13 6.52 -13.12 0.94
N LYS A 14 7.65 -13.17 1.66
CA LYS A 14 7.68 -13.63 3.04
C LYS A 14 6.72 -12.79 3.91
N LEU A 15 6.19 -13.38 4.97
CA LEU A 15 5.20 -12.73 5.82
C LEU A 15 5.76 -11.48 6.50
N GLU A 16 7.04 -11.50 6.89
CA GLU A 16 7.75 -10.33 7.42
C GLU A 16 7.84 -9.21 6.36
N GLU A 17 8.19 -9.54 5.11
CA GLU A 17 8.28 -8.57 4.02
C GLU A 17 6.91 -7.96 3.69
N THR A 18 5.85 -8.77 3.66
CA THR A 18 4.47 -8.27 3.47
C THR A 18 4.06 -7.37 4.62
N ALA A 19 4.37 -7.75 5.86
CA ALA A 19 4.09 -6.95 7.04
C ALA A 19 4.79 -5.60 6.97
N LEU A 20 6.09 -5.57 6.62
CA LEU A 20 6.86 -4.32 6.49
C LEU A 20 6.24 -3.37 5.46
N GLN A 21 5.75 -3.88 4.33
CA GLN A 21 5.05 -3.08 3.34
C GLN A 21 3.76 -2.45 3.91
N PHE A 22 2.96 -3.21 4.67
CA PHE A 22 1.81 -2.66 5.39
C PHE A 22 2.23 -1.60 6.41
N GLN A 23 3.32 -1.86 7.14
CA GLN A 23 3.85 -0.94 8.14
C GLN A 23 4.31 0.37 7.52
N SER A 24 5.01 0.35 6.39
CA SER A 24 5.45 1.56 5.69
C SER A 24 4.27 2.46 5.33
N ILE A 25 3.18 1.88 4.84
CA ILE A 25 1.96 2.64 4.51
C ILE A 25 1.27 3.15 5.78
N GLU A 26 1.20 2.36 6.85
CA GLU A 26 0.65 2.81 8.13
C GLU A 26 1.45 3.98 8.73
N ASN A 27 2.78 3.88 8.70
CA ASN A 27 3.68 4.93 9.16
C ASN A 27 3.52 6.20 8.34
N TYR A 28 3.39 6.08 7.02
CA TYR A 28 3.08 7.22 6.14
C TYR A 28 1.76 7.90 6.53
N LEU A 29 0.68 7.14 6.74
CA LEU A 29 -0.61 7.70 7.13
C LEU A 29 -0.57 8.38 8.51
N LYS A 30 0.26 7.89 9.44
CA LYS A 30 0.52 8.53 10.74
C LYS A 30 1.29 9.85 10.57
N ALA A 31 2.31 9.87 9.71
CA ALA A 31 3.12 11.05 9.45
C ALA A 31 2.36 12.14 8.66
N TYR A 32 1.40 11.74 7.82
CA TYR A 32 0.61 12.63 6.97
C TYR A 32 -0.89 12.49 7.24
N PRO A 33 -1.45 13.09 8.32
CA PRO A 33 -2.83 12.86 8.76
C PRO A 33 -3.93 13.28 7.77
N LYS A 34 -3.59 14.11 6.77
CA LYS A 34 -4.52 14.50 5.69
C LYS A 34 -4.60 13.45 4.59
N ALA A 35 -3.65 12.52 4.53
CA ALA A 35 -3.65 11.43 3.58
C ALA A 35 -4.75 10.41 3.93
N LYS A 36 -5.27 9.74 2.91
CA LYS A 36 -6.29 8.69 3.05
C LYS A 36 -5.88 7.50 2.22
N ALA A 37 -6.12 6.30 2.73
CA ALA A 37 -5.84 5.08 1.99
C ALA A 37 -7.05 4.16 1.97
N MET A 38 -7.30 3.57 0.81
CA MET A 38 -8.25 2.48 0.61
C MET A 38 -7.50 1.23 0.19
N LEU A 39 -7.92 0.07 0.70
CA LEU A 39 -7.36 -1.25 0.42
C LEU A 39 -8.34 -2.05 -0.45
N TYR A 40 -7.80 -2.74 -1.44
CA TYR A 40 -8.51 -3.59 -2.39
C TYR A 40 -7.79 -4.94 -2.50
N GLN A 41 -8.53 -5.95 -2.92
CA GLN A 41 -8.00 -7.25 -3.37
C GLN A 41 -8.35 -7.44 -4.84
N TYR A 42 -7.57 -8.23 -5.56
CA TYR A 42 -7.95 -8.63 -6.92
C TYR A 42 -9.13 -9.61 -6.91
N ASP A 43 -10.03 -9.46 -7.88
CA ASP A 43 -11.18 -10.35 -8.03
C ASP A 43 -10.75 -11.79 -8.41
N SER A 44 -9.55 -11.94 -8.96
CA SER A 44 -8.97 -13.24 -9.33
C SER A 44 -8.52 -14.09 -8.14
N GLY A 45 -8.68 -13.60 -6.90
CA GLY A 45 -8.18 -14.28 -5.70
C GLY A 45 -6.66 -14.18 -5.51
N SER A 46 -6.00 -13.18 -6.11
CA SER A 46 -4.58 -12.92 -5.85
C SER A 46 -4.36 -12.55 -4.39
N PHE A 47 -3.24 -13.01 -3.82
CA PHE A 47 -2.81 -12.58 -2.48
C PHE A 47 -2.25 -11.15 -2.45
N ASN A 48 -2.00 -10.55 -3.61
CA ASN A 48 -1.57 -9.16 -3.70
C ASN A 48 -2.68 -8.21 -3.25
N TRP A 49 -2.27 -7.16 -2.54
CA TRP A 49 -3.16 -6.10 -2.10
C TRP A 49 -2.90 -4.83 -2.87
N ILE A 50 -3.96 -4.11 -3.21
CA ILE A 50 -3.86 -2.81 -3.87
C ILE A 50 -4.25 -1.72 -2.89
N VAL A 51 -3.43 -0.68 -2.80
CA VAL A 51 -3.71 0.49 -1.98
C VAL A 51 -3.90 1.71 -2.86
N ARG A 52 -5.05 2.38 -2.74
CA ARG A 52 -5.29 3.71 -3.29
C ARG A 52 -4.94 4.73 -2.23
N LEU A 53 -3.81 5.39 -2.36
CA LEU A 53 -3.33 6.42 -1.45
C LEU A 53 -3.65 7.80 -2.03
N GLU A 54 -4.48 8.58 -1.33
CA GLU A 54 -4.77 9.97 -1.65
C GLU A 54 -3.98 10.89 -0.72
N CYS A 55 -3.13 11.76 -1.26
CA CYS A 55 -2.32 12.69 -0.47
C CYS A 55 -2.03 14.00 -1.22
N GLU A 56 -1.38 14.95 -0.55
CA GLU A 56 -0.99 16.25 -1.13
C GLU A 56 0.35 16.15 -1.90
N GLN A 57 1.09 15.05 -1.76
CA GLN A 57 2.37 14.80 -2.41
C GLN A 57 2.20 14.28 -3.83
N CYS A 58 2.95 14.86 -4.77
CA CYS A 58 2.93 14.45 -6.17
C CYS A 58 3.77 13.18 -6.40
N TYR A 59 3.87 12.73 -7.65
CA TYR A 59 4.62 11.53 -8.00
C TYR A 59 6.13 11.61 -7.69
N ASN A 60 6.72 12.81 -7.77
CA ASN A 60 8.16 13.01 -7.56
C ASN A 60 8.54 13.23 -6.09
N ASP A 61 7.57 13.57 -5.24
CA ASP A 61 7.76 13.95 -3.83
C ASP A 61 7.03 13.01 -2.87
N LEU A 62 6.73 11.78 -3.29
CA LEU A 62 6.08 10.80 -2.44
C LEU A 62 7.10 10.29 -1.41
N ASP A 63 6.89 10.65 -0.14
CA ASP A 63 7.75 10.26 0.99
C ASP A 63 7.42 8.84 1.47
N LEU A 64 7.46 7.89 0.55
CA LEU A 64 7.23 6.48 0.78
C LEU A 64 8.17 5.70 -0.15
N ASP A 65 9.00 4.83 0.42
CA ASP A 65 9.90 3.99 -0.36
C ASP A 65 9.07 3.01 -1.22
N VAL A 66 9.11 3.20 -2.54
CA VAL A 66 8.37 2.41 -3.53
C VAL A 66 9.25 2.16 -4.74
N ASN A 67 9.10 1.01 -5.40
CA ASN A 67 9.86 0.64 -6.60
C ASN A 67 11.39 0.63 -6.40
N SER A 68 11.87 0.43 -5.18
CA SER A 68 13.30 0.30 -4.86
C SER A 68 13.69 -1.17 -4.67
N SER A 69 14.99 -1.44 -4.60
CA SER A 69 15.48 -2.79 -4.28
C SER A 69 15.36 -3.14 -2.79
N SER A 70 15.07 -2.17 -1.92
CA SER A 70 14.95 -2.35 -0.46
C SER A 70 13.55 -2.77 -0.01
N THR A 71 12.54 -2.66 -0.87
CA THR A 71 11.16 -3.07 -0.55
C THR A 71 10.47 -3.73 -1.74
N ARG A 72 9.50 -4.58 -1.44
CA ARG A 72 8.58 -5.18 -2.43
C ARG A 72 7.39 -4.27 -2.74
N LEU A 73 7.26 -3.15 -2.02
CA LEU A 73 6.19 -2.19 -2.24
C LEU A 73 6.38 -1.51 -3.60
N GLU A 74 5.43 -1.74 -4.50
CA GLU A 74 5.47 -1.18 -5.85
C GLU A 74 4.43 -0.08 -6.01
N ARG A 75 4.73 0.92 -6.82
CA ARG A 75 3.78 1.95 -7.27
C ARG A 75 3.47 1.75 -8.75
N PHE A 76 2.20 1.60 -9.04
CA PHE A 76 1.69 1.57 -10.41
C PHE A 76 1.60 2.98 -11.00
N SER A 77 1.77 3.06 -12.32
CA SER A 77 1.56 4.27 -13.11
C SER A 77 0.10 4.65 -13.28
N SER A 78 -0.83 3.72 -13.03
CA SER A 78 -2.28 3.92 -13.18
C SER A 78 -3.08 2.98 -12.29
N LYS A 79 -4.39 3.22 -12.18
CA LYS A 79 -5.32 2.33 -11.47
C LYS A 79 -5.26 0.89 -12.02
N PRO A 80 -5.04 -0.12 -11.17
CA PRO A 80 -5.12 -1.53 -11.57
C PRO A 80 -6.52 -1.93 -12.03
N LYS A 81 -6.59 -2.85 -12.99
CA LYS A 81 -7.84 -3.46 -13.46
C LYS A 81 -8.22 -4.65 -12.57
N ASN A 82 -9.49 -5.04 -12.56
CA ASN A 82 -10.02 -6.23 -11.88
C ASN A 82 -9.73 -6.28 -10.37
N ILE A 83 -9.81 -5.10 -9.72
CA ILE A 83 -9.78 -4.98 -8.26
C ILE A 83 -11.20 -4.90 -7.74
N GLY A 84 -11.45 -5.61 -6.65
CA GLY A 84 -12.76 -5.75 -6.05
C GLY A 84 -13.17 -4.55 -5.21
N ARG A 85 -13.96 -4.81 -4.17
CA ARG A 85 -14.56 -3.77 -3.34
C ARG A 85 -13.52 -3.06 -2.47
N GLU A 86 -13.64 -1.73 -2.42
CA GLU A 86 -12.81 -0.90 -1.56
C GLU A 86 -13.14 -1.05 -0.07
N ARG A 87 -12.09 -1.00 0.76
CA ARG A 87 -12.18 -0.98 2.21
C ARG A 87 -11.27 0.11 2.73
N ILE A 88 -11.59 0.73 3.87
CA ILE A 88 -10.66 1.64 4.54
C ILE A 88 -9.38 0.86 4.85
N PHE A 89 -8.23 1.42 4.51
CA PHE A 89 -6.95 0.79 4.81
C PHE A 89 -6.82 0.55 6.32
N LYS A 90 -6.46 -0.68 6.67
CA LYS A 90 -6.09 -1.09 8.02
C LYS A 90 -4.95 -2.08 7.89
N PHE A 91 -3.90 -1.90 8.70
CA PHE A 91 -2.85 -2.91 8.83
C PHE A 91 -3.50 -4.19 9.39
N PRO A 92 -3.54 -5.31 8.63
CA PRO A 92 -4.14 -6.53 9.13
C PRO A 92 -3.39 -7.10 10.34
N GLU A 93 -4.12 -7.36 11.43
CA GLU A 93 -3.56 -7.83 12.71
C GLU A 93 -2.69 -9.09 12.57
N HIS A 94 -3.05 -10.00 11.67
CA HIS A 94 -2.31 -11.24 11.46
C HIS A 94 -0.90 -11.01 10.88
N TYR A 95 -0.65 -9.86 10.23
CA TYR A 95 0.68 -9.47 9.77
C TYR A 95 1.48 -8.72 10.85
N LYS A 96 0.83 -8.05 11.81
CA LYS A 96 1.52 -7.24 12.82
C LYS A 96 2.49 -8.04 13.69
N LYS A 97 2.21 -9.32 13.93
CA LYS A 97 3.09 -10.21 14.70
C LYS A 97 4.44 -10.50 14.02
N TYR A 98 4.61 -10.14 12.75
CA TYR A 98 5.85 -10.29 11.99
C TYR A 98 6.67 -8.98 11.93
N ILE A 99 6.20 -7.95 12.62
CA ILE A 99 6.93 -6.71 12.86
C ILE A 99 7.44 -6.81 14.30
N GLU A 100 8.74 -7.07 14.46
CA GLU A 100 9.40 -7.08 15.77
C GLU A 100 9.55 -5.66 16.36
#